data_AF-A0A959WCZ4-F1
#
_entry.id   AF-A0A959WCZ4-F1
#
_cell.length_a   1.000
_cell.length_b   1.000
_cell.length_c   1.000
_cell.angle_alpha   90.00
_cell.angle_beta   90.00
_cell.angle_gamma   90.00
#
_symmetry.space_group_name_H-M   'P 1'
#
loop_
_entity.id
_entity.type
_entity.pdbx_description
1 polymer ?
#
loop_
_entity_poly.entity_id
_entity_poly.type
_entity_poly.pdbx_seq_one_letter_code
_entity_poly.pdbx_strand_id
1 'polypeptide(L)'
;MNLPGRKKEVPSPVPAPMSRLEHRRDELRTRFSELQWDLGGACYEMAARDYFRLDVLASMASKLQVVDAELAEIERMARLERAGAAGSCAGCGSLYARGAVYCWRCGRNLKEGRGTVVGPAITAPVVPTESKEPPEPIIDPVVRSEGGPREEPPDPPRPSVRPVSDPSGRVIEQEPESANGSRPVIGYRPGAR
;
A
#
# COMPACT_ATOMS: atom_id res chain seq x y z
N MET A 1 3.29 -19.50 -57.80
CA MET A 1 3.25 -18.74 -56.53
C MET A 1 3.40 -19.75 -55.39
N ASN A 2 4.56 -19.77 -54.71
CA ASN A 2 4.85 -20.68 -53.61
C ASN A 2 5.09 -19.87 -52.33
N LEU A 3 4.30 -20.11 -51.29
CA LEU A 3 4.67 -19.95 -49.89
C LEU A 3 3.88 -21.01 -49.12
N PRO A 4 4.52 -21.77 -48.21
CA PRO A 4 4.49 -21.28 -46.83
C PRO A 4 5.74 -21.61 -46.01
N GLY A 5 6.26 -20.60 -45.32
CA GLY A 5 7.14 -20.79 -44.16
C GLY A 5 6.30 -21.20 -42.94
N ARG A 6 6.44 -22.45 -42.49
CA ARG A 6 6.01 -22.87 -41.16
C ARG A 6 6.76 -22.01 -40.13
N LYS A 7 6.04 -21.13 -39.43
CA LYS A 7 6.57 -20.50 -38.21
C LYS A 7 6.82 -21.62 -37.20
N LYS A 8 8.09 -21.82 -36.81
CA LYS A 8 8.45 -22.67 -35.68
C LYS A 8 7.76 -22.07 -34.45
N GLU A 9 6.79 -22.78 -33.89
CA GLU A 9 6.24 -22.48 -32.58
C GLU A 9 7.39 -22.55 -31.57
N VAL A 10 7.75 -21.40 -31.01
CA VAL A 10 8.68 -21.32 -29.89
C VAL A 10 7.89 -21.84 -28.68
N PRO A 11 8.33 -22.93 -28.02
CA PRO A 11 7.63 -23.43 -26.85
C PRO A 11 7.57 -22.34 -25.79
N SER A 12 6.34 -22.04 -25.34
CA SER A 12 6.11 -21.12 -24.23
C SER A 12 6.93 -21.59 -23.02
N PRO A 13 7.72 -20.71 -22.37
CA PRO A 13 8.55 -21.12 -21.26
C PRO A 13 7.66 -21.68 -20.15
N VAL A 14 7.85 -22.97 -19.86
CA VAL A 14 7.20 -23.64 -18.72
C VAL A 14 7.55 -22.84 -17.47
N PRO A 15 6.56 -22.34 -16.70
CA PRO A 15 6.86 -21.54 -15.52
C PRO A 15 7.74 -22.37 -14.58
N ALA A 16 8.87 -21.81 -14.19
CA ALA A 16 9.75 -22.44 -13.21
C ALA A 16 8.96 -22.75 -11.93
N PRO A 17 9.29 -23.84 -11.22
CA PRO A 17 8.63 -24.14 -9.96
C PRO A 17 8.79 -22.96 -8.99
N MET A 18 7.67 -22.40 -8.53
CA MET A 18 7.66 -21.23 -7.65
C MET A 18 8.42 -21.52 -6.36
N SER A 19 9.17 -20.53 -5.87
CA SER A 19 9.85 -20.68 -4.58
C SER A 19 8.82 -20.76 -3.45
N ARG A 20 9.21 -21.33 -2.31
CA ARG A 20 8.35 -21.38 -1.11
C ARG A 20 7.87 -19.98 -0.70
N LEU A 21 8.73 -18.96 -0.84
CA LEU A 21 8.38 -17.57 -0.54
C LEU A 21 7.38 -17.01 -1.53
N GLU A 22 7.47 -17.39 -2.81
CA GLU A 22 6.51 -16.96 -3.84
C GLU A 22 5.13 -17.58 -3.60
N HIS A 23 5.07 -18.88 -3.28
CA HIS A 23 3.80 -19.53 -2.91
C HIS A 23 3.16 -18.85 -1.69
N ARG A 24 3.95 -18.60 -0.64
CA ARG A 24 3.45 -17.95 0.57
C ARG A 24 2.99 -16.52 0.33
N ARG A 25 3.69 -15.77 -0.53
CA ARG A 25 3.29 -14.42 -0.94
C ARG A 25 1.93 -14.45 -1.63
N ASP A 26 1.73 -15.40 -2.54
CA ASP A 26 0.49 -15.48 -3.31
C ASP A 26 -0.70 -15.88 -2.42
N GLU A 27 -0.51 -16.81 -1.46
CA GLU A 27 -1.50 -17.11 -0.41
C GLU A 27 -1.89 -15.86 0.39
N LEU A 28 -0.89 -15.09 0.85
CA LEU A 28 -1.13 -13.88 1.66
C LEU A 28 -1.83 -12.79 0.84
N ARG A 29 -1.52 -12.66 -0.45
CA ARG A 29 -2.21 -11.72 -1.36
C ARG A 29 -3.67 -12.08 -1.52
N THR A 30 -3.99 -13.36 -1.76
CA THR A 30 -5.39 -13.82 -1.82
C THR A 30 -6.13 -13.48 -0.54
N ARG A 31 -5.55 -13.82 0.61
CA ARG A 31 -6.15 -13.53 1.92
C ARG A 31 -6.32 -12.03 2.19
N PHE A 32 -5.35 -11.21 1.78
CA PHE A 32 -5.43 -9.75 1.89
C PHE A 32 -6.60 -9.22 1.06
N SER A 33 -6.75 -9.68 -0.19
CA SER A 33 -7.85 -9.28 -1.07
C SER A 33 -9.22 -9.69 -0.52
N GLU A 34 -9.35 -10.88 0.05
CA GLU A 34 -10.58 -11.34 0.71
C GLU A 34 -10.95 -10.43 1.90
N LEU A 35 -10.00 -10.18 2.80
CA LEU A 35 -10.23 -9.31 3.96
C LEU A 35 -10.54 -7.86 3.55
N GLN A 36 -9.90 -7.37 2.49
CA GLN A 36 -10.17 -6.05 1.94
C GLN A 36 -11.59 -5.97 1.36
N TRP A 37 -12.03 -7.02 0.65
CA TRP A 37 -13.38 -7.14 0.13
C TRP A 37 -14.42 -7.14 1.26
N ASP A 38 -14.20 -7.94 2.31
CA ASP A 38 -15.09 -8.03 3.47
C ASP A 38 -15.18 -6.69 4.23
N LEU A 39 -14.04 -6.03 4.45
CA LEU A 39 -13.99 -4.71 5.10
C LEU A 39 -14.75 -3.66 4.28
N GLY A 40 -14.53 -3.63 2.96
CA GLY A 40 -15.21 -2.72 2.05
C GLY A 40 -16.71 -2.98 2.00
N GLY A 41 -17.13 -4.24 1.93
CA GLY A 41 -18.54 -4.64 1.95
C GLY A 41 -19.24 -4.25 3.25
N ALA A 42 -18.61 -4.49 4.41
CA ALA A 42 -19.16 -4.08 5.70
C ALA A 42 -19.30 -2.55 5.80
N CYS A 43 -18.29 -1.80 5.35
CA CYS A 43 -18.32 -0.35 5.33
C CYS A 43 -19.42 0.17 4.39
N TYR A 44 -19.58 -0.43 3.20
CA TYR A 44 -20.63 -0.09 2.25
C TYR A 44 -22.03 -0.31 2.83
N GLU A 45 -22.27 -1.47 3.44
CA GLU A 45 -23.58 -1.81 4.04
C GLU A 45 -23.93 -0.94 5.25
N MET A 46 -22.93 -0.49 6.01
CA MET A 46 -23.09 0.49 7.10
C MET A 46 -23.43 1.88 6.57
N ALA A 47 -22.69 2.33 5.55
CA ALA A 47 -22.91 3.60 4.88
C ALA A 47 -24.31 3.67 4.26
N ALA A 48 -24.74 2.61 3.59
CA ALA A 48 -26.06 2.53 2.96
C ALA A 48 -27.23 2.59 3.98
N ARG A 49 -26.97 2.35 5.26
CA ARG A 49 -27.96 2.42 6.36
C ARG A 49 -27.78 3.63 7.27
N ASP A 50 -26.90 4.57 6.90
CA ASP A 50 -26.55 5.76 7.68
C ASP A 50 -26.11 5.46 9.13
N TYR A 51 -25.52 4.28 9.36
CA TYR A 51 -25.09 3.85 10.69
C TYR A 51 -23.72 3.19 10.66
N PHE A 52 -22.75 3.82 11.32
CA PHE A 52 -21.37 3.32 11.40
C PHE A 52 -21.02 2.79 12.78
N ARG A 53 -20.42 1.61 12.79
CA ARG A 53 -19.77 1.00 13.95
C ARG A 53 -18.27 0.97 13.77
N LEU A 54 -17.61 2.03 14.24
CA LEU A 54 -16.16 2.21 14.08
C LEU A 54 -15.35 1.13 14.80
N ASP A 55 -15.87 0.59 15.90
CA ASP A 55 -15.27 -0.53 16.63
C ASP A 55 -15.17 -1.80 15.77
N VAL A 56 -16.22 -2.11 15.02
CA VAL A 56 -16.26 -3.26 14.11
C VAL A 56 -15.29 -3.04 12.95
N LEU A 57 -15.32 -1.85 12.32
CA LEU A 57 -14.41 -1.53 11.21
C LEU A 57 -12.95 -1.52 11.65
N ALA A 58 -12.64 -0.98 12.84
CA ALA A 58 -11.28 -1.00 13.39
C ALA A 58 -10.80 -2.43 13.68
N SER A 59 -11.67 -3.29 14.21
CA SER A 59 -11.36 -4.71 14.44
C SER A 59 -11.11 -5.48 13.14
N MET A 60 -11.86 -5.17 12.07
CA MET A 60 -11.62 -5.76 10.74
C MET A 60 -10.34 -5.23 10.11
N ALA A 61 -10.09 -3.92 10.19
CA ALA A 61 -8.89 -3.29 9.66
C ALA A 61 -7.62 -3.80 10.35
N SER A 62 -7.65 -4.05 11.67
CA SER A 62 -6.48 -4.62 12.36
C SER A 62 -6.12 -6.01 11.86
N LYS A 63 -7.11 -6.86 11.57
CA LYS A 63 -6.87 -8.19 10.95
C LYS A 63 -6.25 -8.06 9.57
N LEU A 64 -6.73 -7.12 8.75
CA LEU A 64 -6.17 -6.83 7.44
C LEU A 64 -4.70 -6.35 7.57
N GLN A 65 -4.42 -5.46 8.52
CA GLN A 65 -3.09 -4.93 8.79
C GLN A 65 -2.09 -6.02 9.22
N VAL A 66 -2.52 -7.01 10.00
CA VAL A 66 -1.66 -8.16 10.36
C VAL A 66 -1.23 -8.91 9.11
N VAL A 67 -2.16 -9.21 8.19
CA VAL A 67 -1.86 -9.90 6.94
C VAL A 67 -0.97 -9.04 6.02
N ASP A 68 -1.21 -7.74 5.98
CA ASP A 68 -0.39 -6.78 5.21
C ASP A 68 1.06 -6.75 5.72
N ALA A 69 1.27 -6.72 7.04
CA ALA A 69 2.59 -6.76 7.64
C ALA A 69 3.33 -8.07 7.33
N GLU A 70 2.65 -9.21 7.40
CA GLU A 70 3.21 -10.51 6.99
C GLU A 70 3.59 -10.52 5.51
N LEU A 71 2.73 -9.97 4.64
CA LEU A 71 2.98 -9.90 3.20
C LEU A 71 4.22 -9.03 2.91
N ALA A 72 4.31 -7.85 3.53
CA ALA A 72 5.44 -6.95 3.35
C ALA A 72 6.77 -7.61 3.75
N GLU A 73 6.77 -8.37 4.84
CA GLU A 73 7.95 -9.10 5.31
C GLU A 73 8.37 -10.21 4.33
N ILE A 74 7.42 -11.00 3.81
CA ILE A 74 7.69 -12.02 2.80
C ILE A 74 8.22 -11.40 1.50
N GLU A 75 7.64 -10.28 1.06
CA GLU A 75 8.11 -9.57 -0.12
C GLU A 75 9.52 -9.02 0.06
N ARG A 76 9.85 -8.52 1.25
CA ARG A 76 11.20 -8.09 1.63
C ARG A 76 12.18 -9.26 1.57
N MET A 77 11.85 -10.41 2.17
CA MET A 77 12.69 -11.61 2.12
C MET A 77 12.90 -12.12 0.69
N ALA A 78 11.82 -12.20 -0.10
CA ALA A 78 11.92 -12.62 -1.50
C ALA A 78 12.76 -11.67 -2.35
N ARG A 79 12.74 -10.36 -2.05
CA ARG A 79 13.63 -9.38 -2.69
C ARG A 79 15.09 -9.62 -2.33
N LEU A 80 15.39 -9.89 -1.06
CA LEU A 80 16.76 -10.20 -0.60
C LEU A 80 17.29 -11.51 -1.22
N GLU A 81 16.47 -12.55 -1.30
CA GLU A 81 16.84 -13.83 -1.92
C GLU A 81 17.21 -13.63 -3.40
N ARG A 82 16.44 -12.82 -4.14
CA ARG A 82 16.76 -12.48 -5.54
C ARG A 82 17.99 -11.58 -5.65
N ALA A 83 18.18 -10.61 -4.76
CA ALA A 83 19.31 -9.70 -4.80
C ALA A 83 20.66 -10.41 -4.54
N GLY A 84 20.66 -11.47 -3.73
CA GLY A 84 21.83 -12.33 -3.51
C GLY A 84 22.15 -13.28 -4.67
N ALA A 85 21.22 -13.48 -5.59
CA ALA A 85 21.39 -14.35 -6.75
C ALA A 85 22.09 -13.62 -7.91
N ALA A 86 22.93 -14.35 -8.65
CA ALA A 86 23.50 -13.90 -9.91
C ALA A 86 22.57 -14.14 -11.11
N GLY A 87 21.57 -15.01 -10.93
CA GLY A 87 20.58 -15.34 -11.93
C GLY A 87 19.86 -16.64 -11.59
N SER A 88 18.99 -17.08 -12.51
CA SER A 88 18.28 -18.35 -12.44
C SER A 88 18.82 -19.35 -13.46
N CYS A 89 18.89 -20.62 -13.08
CA CYS A 89 19.33 -21.69 -13.98
C CYS A 89 18.32 -21.89 -15.12
N ALA A 90 18.79 -21.91 -16.37
CA ALA A 90 17.95 -22.15 -17.56
C ALA A 90 17.27 -23.54 -17.59
N GLY A 91 17.79 -24.51 -16.85
CA GLY A 91 17.30 -25.89 -16.86
C GLY A 91 16.19 -26.18 -15.86
N CYS A 92 16.28 -25.62 -14.66
CA CYS A 92 15.32 -25.89 -13.56
C CYS A 92 14.78 -24.64 -12.87
N GLY A 93 15.24 -23.45 -13.26
CA GLY A 93 14.79 -22.17 -12.69
C GLY A 93 15.40 -21.81 -11.33
N SER A 94 16.20 -22.68 -10.71
CA SER A 94 16.76 -22.39 -9.37
C SER A 94 17.73 -21.19 -9.40
N LEU A 95 17.67 -20.34 -8.38
CA LEU A 95 18.64 -19.27 -8.17
C LEU A 95 20.05 -19.82 -7.90
N TYR A 96 21.08 -19.12 -8.38
CA TYR A 96 22.48 -19.45 -8.10
C TYR A 96 23.28 -18.21 -7.69
N ALA A 97 24.30 -18.39 -6.86
CA ALA A 97 25.14 -17.31 -6.35
C ALA A 97 26.14 -16.79 -7.42
N ARG A 98 26.67 -15.58 -7.22
CA ARG A 98 27.72 -15.01 -8.09
C ARG A 98 28.93 -15.95 -8.14
N GLY A 99 29.39 -16.26 -9.35
CA GLY A 99 30.54 -17.15 -9.58
C GLY A 99 30.23 -18.65 -9.58
N ALA A 100 28.97 -19.07 -9.39
CA ALA A 100 28.62 -20.49 -9.49
C ALA A 100 28.86 -21.04 -10.90
N VAL A 101 29.62 -22.14 -11.01
CA VAL A 101 29.91 -22.82 -12.28
C VAL A 101 28.84 -23.86 -12.62
N TYR A 102 28.26 -24.49 -11.60
CA TYR A 102 27.21 -25.51 -11.74
C TYR A 102 25.98 -25.14 -10.92
N CYS A 103 24.81 -25.53 -11.40
CA CYS A 103 23.55 -25.40 -10.65
C CYS A 103 23.55 -26.37 -9.46
N TRP A 104 23.33 -25.85 -8.24
CA TRP A 104 23.24 -26.67 -7.02
C TRP A 104 22.05 -27.65 -7.04
N ARG A 105 21.00 -27.37 -7.82
CA ARG A 105 19.78 -28.17 -7.86
C ARG A 105 19.82 -29.28 -8.91
N CYS A 106 20.22 -28.97 -10.14
CA CYS A 106 20.17 -29.92 -11.27
C CYS A 106 21.55 -30.27 -11.86
N GLY A 107 22.65 -29.73 -11.31
CA GLY A 107 24.03 -30.03 -11.73
C GLY A 107 24.46 -29.42 -13.07
N ARG A 108 23.59 -28.68 -13.78
CA ARG A 108 23.89 -28.11 -15.10
C ARG A 108 25.03 -27.07 -15.03
N ASN A 109 25.94 -27.09 -16.01
CA ASN A 109 26.95 -26.06 -16.18
C ASN A 109 26.30 -24.71 -16.56
N LEU A 110 26.56 -23.68 -15.77
CA LEU A 110 25.97 -22.34 -15.91
C LEU A 110 26.77 -21.45 -16.88
N LYS A 111 28.03 -21.79 -17.18
CA LYS A 111 28.89 -21.02 -18.12
C LYS A 111 28.57 -21.29 -19.59
N GLU A 112 28.08 -22.49 -19.89
CA GLU A 112 27.76 -22.93 -21.27
C GLU A 112 26.36 -22.48 -21.72
N GLY A 113 25.53 -21.98 -20.80
CA GLY A 113 24.13 -21.66 -21.05
C GLY A 113 23.91 -20.24 -21.57
N ARG A 114 23.62 -20.11 -22.87
CA ARG A 114 22.94 -18.94 -23.48
C ARG A 114 21.48 -18.77 -22.99
N GLY A 115 21.25 -18.82 -21.68
CA GLY A 115 19.91 -18.88 -21.09
C GLY A 115 19.86 -18.49 -19.62
N THR A 116 20.86 -17.79 -19.11
CA THR A 116 20.74 -17.10 -17.82
C THR A 116 19.67 -16.02 -17.98
N VAL A 117 18.47 -16.26 -17.46
CA VAL A 117 17.48 -15.20 -17.31
C VAL A 117 18.01 -14.31 -16.19
N VAL A 118 18.70 -13.25 -16.57
CA VAL A 118 19.01 -12.15 -15.67
C VAL A 118 17.67 -11.47 -15.42
N GLY A 119 17.00 -11.82 -14.31
CA GLY A 119 15.89 -11.02 -13.82
C GLY A 119 16.36 -9.58 -13.63
N PRO A 120 15.47 -8.57 -13.73
CA PRO A 120 15.87 -7.18 -13.59
C PRO A 120 16.64 -7.04 -12.28
N ALA A 121 17.93 -6.72 -12.40
CA ALA A 121 18.74 -6.32 -11.28
C ALA A 121 18.09 -5.04 -10.76
N ILE A 122 17.24 -5.14 -9.75
CA ILE A 122 16.91 -3.99 -8.94
C ILE A 122 18.23 -3.64 -8.28
N THR A 123 18.92 -2.65 -8.84
CA THR A 123 20.11 -2.06 -8.27
C THR A 123 19.76 -1.76 -6.81
N ALA A 124 20.46 -2.42 -5.89
CA ALA A 124 20.46 -1.99 -4.50
C ALA A 124 20.69 -0.46 -4.49
N PRO A 125 19.96 0.33 -3.69
CA PRO A 125 20.29 1.74 -3.58
C PRO A 125 21.74 1.81 -3.09
N VAL A 126 22.63 2.24 -3.98
CA VAL A 126 23.96 2.67 -3.61
C VAL A 126 23.72 3.95 -2.83
N VAL A 127 23.77 3.87 -1.50
CA VAL A 127 23.95 5.04 -0.66
C VAL A 127 25.27 5.65 -1.11
N PRO A 128 25.31 6.85 -1.71
CA PRO A 128 26.57 7.49 -2.01
C PRO A 128 27.26 7.77 -0.68
N THR A 129 28.35 7.06 -0.39
CA THR A 129 29.33 7.50 0.60
C THR A 129 30.08 8.67 0.02
N GLU A 130 29.45 9.85 0.08
CA GLU A 130 30.16 11.11 -0.07
C GLU A 130 30.62 11.53 1.32
N SER A 131 31.86 11.16 1.63
CA SER A 131 32.60 11.72 2.75
C SER A 131 32.85 13.20 2.49
N LYS A 132 32.18 14.06 3.26
CA LYS A 132 32.74 15.38 3.59
C LYS A 132 32.38 15.75 5.03
N GLU A 133 33.40 15.63 5.87
CA GLU A 133 33.58 16.17 7.23
C GLU A 133 32.58 15.74 8.33
N PRO A 134 33.09 15.42 9.54
CA PRO A 134 32.24 15.06 10.67
C PRO A 134 31.39 16.27 11.11
N PRO A 135 30.08 16.10 11.35
CA PRO A 135 29.29 17.15 11.96
C PRO A 135 29.80 17.40 13.37
N GLU A 136 30.10 18.66 13.68
CA GLU A 136 30.35 19.09 15.06
C GLU A 136 29.18 18.66 15.95
N PRO A 137 29.45 18.24 17.20
CA PRO A 137 28.38 17.91 18.12
C PRO A 137 27.57 19.17 18.40
N ILE A 138 26.32 19.19 17.93
CA ILE A 138 25.32 20.14 18.43
C ILE A 138 25.07 19.75 19.88
N ILE A 139 25.74 20.46 20.79
CA ILE A 139 25.44 20.42 22.21
C ILE A 139 24.15 21.23 22.37
N ASP A 140 23.00 20.57 22.35
CA ASP A 140 21.78 21.21 22.86
C ASP A 140 22.00 21.50 24.34
N PRO A 141 21.92 22.76 24.80
CA PRO A 141 21.86 23.01 26.23
C PRO A 141 20.55 22.40 26.74
N VAL A 142 20.70 21.33 27.51
CA VAL A 142 19.67 20.86 28.44
C VAL A 142 19.30 22.03 29.35
N VAL A 143 18.25 22.76 28.98
CA VAL A 143 17.54 23.65 29.90
C VAL A 143 16.57 22.77 30.67
N ARG A 144 16.96 22.44 31.90
CA ARG A 144 16.10 21.81 32.90
C ARG A 144 15.43 22.90 33.74
N SER A 145 14.10 22.83 33.78
CA SER A 145 13.09 23.45 34.68
C SER A 145 13.03 24.98 34.73
N GLU A 146 11.86 25.62 34.73
CA GLU A 146 10.82 25.47 35.75
C GLU A 146 9.38 25.56 35.22
N GLY A 147 8.45 24.95 35.98
CA GLY A 147 7.03 24.85 35.65
C GLY A 147 6.30 26.20 35.74
N GLY A 148 5.52 26.51 34.70
CA GLY A 148 4.51 27.57 34.69
C GLY A 148 3.12 26.98 34.46
N PRO A 149 2.03 27.67 34.85
CA PRO A 149 0.67 27.17 34.70
C PRO A 149 0.35 26.99 33.21
N ARG A 150 -0.28 25.87 32.87
CA ARG A 150 -0.76 25.57 31.53
C ARG A 150 -1.89 26.55 31.20
N GLU A 151 -1.61 27.60 30.42
CA GLU A 151 -2.67 28.41 29.81
C GLU A 151 -3.50 27.51 28.90
N GLU A 152 -4.79 27.39 29.21
CA GLU A 152 -5.76 26.77 28.32
C GLU A 152 -5.82 27.58 27.01
N PRO A 153 -5.90 26.91 25.85
CA PRO A 153 -6.12 27.59 24.59
C PRO A 153 -7.45 28.36 24.66
N PRO A 154 -7.51 29.61 24.15
CA PRO A 154 -8.74 30.39 24.23
C PRO A 154 -9.86 29.70 23.44
N ASP A 155 -11.05 29.69 24.04
CA ASP A 155 -12.27 29.21 23.40
C ASP A 155 -12.45 29.88 22.02
N PRO A 156 -12.87 29.12 20.99
CA PRO A 156 -13.17 29.70 19.70
C PRO A 156 -14.29 30.76 19.86
N PRO A 157 -14.19 31.91 19.16
CA PRO A 157 -15.19 32.95 19.29
C PRO A 157 -16.56 32.39 18.90
N ARG A 158 -17.54 32.48 19.81
CA ARG A 158 -18.94 32.21 19.49
C ARG A 158 -19.33 33.06 18.27
N PRO A 159 -20.04 32.48 17.28
CA PRO A 159 -20.56 33.28 16.19
C PRO A 159 -21.48 34.37 16.75
N SER A 160 -21.10 35.62 16.50
CA SER A 160 -21.91 36.80 16.78
C SER A 160 -23.20 36.70 15.96
N VAL A 161 -24.28 36.27 16.61
CA VAL A 161 -25.62 36.47 16.08
C VAL A 161 -25.87 37.97 16.15
N ARG A 162 -25.80 38.65 15.01
CA ARG A 162 -26.24 40.03 14.91
C ARG A 162 -27.74 40.06 15.21
N PRO A 163 -28.22 40.88 16.15
CA PRO A 163 -29.66 41.10 16.27
C PRO A 163 -30.13 41.73 14.95
N VAL A 164 -31.03 41.05 14.26
CA VAL A 164 -31.77 41.65 13.16
C VAL A 164 -32.82 42.55 13.81
N SER A 165 -32.53 43.85 13.83
CA SER A 165 -33.50 44.85 14.24
C SER A 165 -34.54 45.00 13.12
N ASP A 166 -35.71 44.45 13.32
CA ASP A 166 -36.92 44.84 12.58
C ASP A 166 -37.28 46.29 12.99
N PRO A 167 -37.74 47.19 12.10
CA PRO A 167 -37.98 48.61 12.43
C PRO A 167 -39.17 48.86 13.37
N SER A 168 -39.66 47.85 14.08
CA SER A 168 -40.92 47.87 14.85
C SER A 168 -40.76 47.56 16.35
N GLY A 169 -39.57 47.20 16.83
CA GLY A 169 -39.27 47.14 18.27
C GLY A 169 -40.10 46.18 19.14
N ARG A 170 -40.44 44.98 18.65
CA ARG A 170 -41.14 43.95 19.46
C ARG A 170 -40.35 42.64 19.52
N VAL A 171 -40.15 42.11 20.73
CA VAL A 171 -39.48 40.82 20.99
C VAL A 171 -40.41 39.67 20.61
N ILE A 172 -39.96 38.77 19.74
CA ILE A 172 -40.60 37.46 19.49
C ILE A 172 -39.59 36.40 19.93
N GLU A 173 -39.91 35.62 20.97
CA GLU A 173 -39.21 34.37 21.27
C GLU A 173 -39.53 33.39 20.13
N GLN A 174 -38.52 33.00 19.35
CA GLN A 174 -38.67 31.97 18.32
C GLN A 174 -38.14 30.64 18.86
N GLU A 175 -39.06 29.67 18.99
CA GLU A 175 -38.73 28.25 19.15
C GLU A 175 -37.91 27.74 17.94
N PRO A 176 -36.98 26.79 18.11
CA PRO A 176 -36.22 26.25 16.99
C PRO A 176 -37.09 25.28 16.17
N GLU A 177 -37.68 25.80 15.10
CA GLU A 177 -38.39 25.01 14.08
C GLU A 177 -37.39 24.22 13.22
N SER A 178 -37.66 22.91 13.15
CA SER A 178 -36.95 21.91 12.34
C SER A 178 -37.03 22.25 10.85
N ALA A 179 -35.89 22.36 10.16
CA ALA A 179 -35.83 22.51 8.71
C ALA A 179 -35.01 21.37 8.07
N ASN A 180 -35.73 20.28 7.83
CA ASN A 180 -35.46 19.29 6.80
C ASN A 180 -35.34 19.99 5.43
N GLY A 181 -34.19 19.88 4.77
CA GLY A 181 -33.89 20.59 3.52
C GLY A 181 -33.29 19.67 2.47
N SER A 182 -34.16 19.13 1.62
CA SER A 182 -33.87 18.34 0.42
C SER A 182 -32.70 18.89 -0.42
N ARG A 183 -31.69 18.05 -0.69
CA ARG A 183 -30.64 18.35 -1.69
C ARG A 183 -31.06 17.77 -3.05
N PRO A 184 -30.76 18.48 -4.17
CA PRO A 184 -31.24 18.08 -5.49
C PRO A 184 -30.47 16.88 -6.04
N VAL A 185 -31.22 15.98 -6.69
CA VAL A 185 -30.74 14.79 -7.39
C VAL A 185 -30.03 15.22 -8.69
N ILE A 186 -28.74 14.92 -8.82
CA ILE A 186 -27.99 15.05 -10.07
C ILE A 186 -28.33 13.83 -10.92
N GLY A 187 -29.19 14.02 -11.92
CA GLY A 187 -29.58 12.97 -12.86
C GLY A 187 -28.45 12.66 -13.85
N TYR A 188 -28.01 11.40 -13.88
CA TYR A 188 -27.12 10.86 -14.92
C TYR A 188 -27.96 10.31 -16.07
N ARG A 189 -27.66 10.73 -17.31
CA ARG A 189 -28.36 10.34 -18.54
C ARG A 189 -27.47 9.38 -19.35
N PRO A 190 -27.77 8.07 -19.45
CA PRO A 190 -26.99 7.21 -20.32
C PRO A 190 -27.46 7.33 -21.77
N GLY A 191 -26.48 7.34 -22.67
CA GLY A 191 -26.63 7.65 -24.09
C GLY A 191 -27.32 6.58 -24.92
N ALA A 192 -27.85 7.05 -26.03
CA ALA A 192 -28.45 6.28 -27.11
C ALA A 192 -27.42 5.44 -27.87
N ARG A 193 -27.78 4.18 -28.13
CA ARG A 193 -27.64 3.47 -29.40
C ARG A 193 -28.50 2.22 -29.39
#